data_AF-A0A3M2EJR7-F1
#
_entry.id   AF-A0A3M2EJR7-F1
#
_cell.length_a   1.000
_cell.length_b   1.000
_cell.length_c   1.000
_cell.angle_alpha   90.00
_cell.angle_beta   90.00
_cell.angle_gamma   90.00
#
_symmetry.space_group_name_H-M   'P 1'
#
loop_
_entity.id
_entity.type
_entity.pdbx_description
1 polymer ?
#
loop_
_entity_poly.entity_id
_entity_poly.type
_entity_poly.pdbx_seq_one_letter_code
_entity_poly.pdbx_strand_id
1 'polypeptide(L)'
;MKGSYISIRTILTRFKKKIALTLLLVLVEIIIQLLFPLFIGVAINDLLVQRYQGVLWLGGMGLLALLIGSGRRFYDTRTYAEIYMITAEEVVAKEKTNGGDISTLAARVSLLREFIEFLENSMPAVLTSLIGVVGTLVIIAAL
;
A
#
# COMPACT_ATOMS: atom_id res chain seq x y z
N MET A 1 31.00 24.40 2.12
CA MET A 1 30.51 23.00 2.18
C MET A 1 29.10 22.94 1.59
N LYS A 2 28.95 22.53 0.32
CA LYS A 2 27.63 22.31 -0.33
C LYS A 2 27.44 20.81 -0.52
N GLY A 3 27.03 20.12 0.54
CA GLY A 3 26.59 18.73 0.44
C GLY A 3 25.20 18.71 -0.17
N SER A 4 25.07 18.34 -1.44
CA SER A 4 23.75 18.08 -2.04
C SER A 4 23.17 16.81 -1.40
N TYR A 5 22.34 17.04 -0.39
CA TYR A 5 21.56 16.06 0.35
C TYR A 5 20.82 15.13 -0.63
N ILE A 6 20.89 13.81 -0.41
CA ILE A 6 19.93 12.89 -1.06
C ILE A 6 18.57 13.27 -0.50
N SER A 7 17.84 14.11 -1.23
CA SER A 7 16.55 14.60 -0.79
C SER A 7 15.55 13.46 -0.81
N ILE A 8 14.75 13.35 0.25
CA ILE A 8 13.59 12.44 0.31
C ILE A 8 12.68 12.65 -0.92
N ARG A 9 12.62 13.88 -1.44
CA ARG A 9 11.94 14.22 -2.70
C ARG A 9 12.52 13.49 -3.90
N THR A 10 13.83 13.30 -3.97
CA THR A 10 14.51 12.58 -5.06
C THR A 10 14.11 11.11 -5.08
N ILE A 11 14.06 10.47 -3.90
CA ILE A 11 13.62 9.07 -3.75
C ILE A 11 12.16 8.93 -4.19
N LEU A 12 11.29 9.81 -3.67
CA LEU A 12 9.88 9.87 -4.06
C LEU A 12 9.74 10.07 -5.57
N THR A 13 10.55 10.94 -6.20
CA THR A 13 10.50 11.19 -7.65
C THR A 13 11.03 10.05 -8.51
N ARG A 14 12.01 9.30 -8.02
CA ARG A 14 12.66 8.20 -8.74
C ARG A 14 11.78 6.96 -8.76
N PHE A 15 11.05 6.70 -7.67
CA PHE A 15 10.21 5.52 -7.54
C PHE A 15 8.71 5.79 -7.69
N LYS A 16 8.31 6.98 -8.21
CA LYS A 16 6.89 7.36 -8.42
C LYS A 16 6.06 6.29 -9.09
N LYS A 17 6.59 5.62 -10.12
CA LYS A 17 5.86 4.59 -10.86
C LYS A 17 5.56 3.36 -9.99
N LYS A 18 6.52 2.94 -9.17
CA LYS A 18 6.36 1.80 -8.25
C LYS A 18 5.36 2.15 -7.14
N ILE A 19 5.51 3.32 -6.52
CA ILE A 19 4.58 3.83 -5.50
C ILE A 19 3.17 4.04 -6.08
N ALA A 20 3.05 4.56 -7.29
CA ALA A 20 1.75 4.71 -7.96
C ALA A 20 1.09 3.34 -8.22
N LEU A 21 1.87 2.31 -8.54
CA LEU A 21 1.36 0.96 -8.75
C LEU A 21 0.86 0.33 -7.45
N THR A 22 1.58 0.49 -6.34
CA THR A 22 1.12 0.01 -5.02
C THR A 22 -0.15 0.75 -4.58
N LEU A 23 -0.23 2.06 -4.81
CA LEU A 23 -1.44 2.85 -4.58
C LEU A 23 -2.63 2.40 -5.45
N LEU A 24 -2.40 2.09 -6.72
CA LEU A 24 -3.43 1.58 -7.62
C LEU A 24 -3.94 0.21 -7.15
N LEU A 25 -3.05 -0.68 -6.71
CA LEU A 25 -3.44 -1.96 -6.13
C LEU A 25 -4.28 -1.80 -4.86
N VAL A 26 -3.98 -0.82 -4.00
CA VAL A 26 -4.80 -0.47 -2.84
C VAL A 26 -6.20 0.00 -3.27
N LEU A 27 -6.31 0.84 -4.31
CA LEU A 27 -7.60 1.27 -4.83
C LEU A 27 -8.45 0.09 -5.33
N VAL A 28 -7.84 -0.88 -6.01
CA VAL A 28 -8.54 -2.10 -6.45
C VAL A 28 -9.07 -2.89 -5.26
N GLU A 29 -8.26 -3.07 -4.21
CA GLU A 29 -8.69 -3.76 -3.00
C GLU A 29 -9.88 -3.06 -2.33
N ILE A 30 -9.87 -1.73 -2.31
CA ILE A 30 -10.96 -0.94 -1.73
C ILE A 30 -12.25 -1.06 -2.56
N ILE A 31 -12.16 -1.06 -3.88
CA ILE A 31 -13.32 -1.30 -4.76
C ILE A 31 -13.91 -2.69 -4.47
N ILE A 32 -13.06 -3.71 -4.33
CA ILE A 32 -13.51 -5.06 -3.99
C ILE A 32 -14.20 -5.07 -2.63
N GLN A 33 -13.66 -4.38 -1.61
CA GLN A 33 -14.30 -4.25 -0.31
C GLN A 33 -15.67 -3.55 -0.39
N LEU A 34 -15.81 -2.52 -1.21
CA LEU A 34 -17.10 -1.84 -1.43
C LEU A 34 -18.13 -2.71 -2.14
N LEU A 35 -17.69 -3.68 -2.95
CA LEU A 35 -18.58 -4.62 -3.60
C LEU A 35 -19.11 -5.71 -2.65
N PHE A 36 -18.45 -5.98 -1.51
CA PHE A 36 -18.87 -7.05 -0.60
C PHE A 36 -20.32 -6.90 -0.11
N PRO A 37 -20.78 -5.74 0.40
CA PRO A 37 -22.17 -5.53 0.78
C PRO A 37 -23.18 -5.83 -0.33
N LEU A 38 -22.84 -5.48 -1.59
CA LEU A 38 -23.69 -5.75 -2.76
C LEU A 38 -23.86 -7.26 -2.98
N PHE A 39 -22.75 -8.01 -2.98
CA PHE A 39 -22.78 -9.47 -3.15
C PHE A 39 -23.43 -10.19 -1.97
N ILE A 40 -23.27 -9.66 -0.75
CA ILE A 40 -24.00 -10.14 0.43
C ILE A 40 -25.51 -9.96 0.22
N GLY A 41 -25.96 -8.78 -0.25
CA GLY A 41 -27.37 -8.54 -0.56
C GLY A 41 -27.93 -9.50 -1.61
N VAL A 42 -27.18 -9.74 -2.69
CA VAL A 42 -27.55 -10.72 -3.73
C VAL A 42 -27.62 -12.15 -3.15
N ALA A 43 -26.65 -12.54 -2.34
CA ALA A 43 -26.63 -13.86 -1.71
C ALA A 43 -27.82 -14.07 -0.76
N ILE A 44 -28.18 -13.04 0.02
CA ILE A 44 -29.36 -13.07 0.89
C ILE A 44 -30.63 -13.25 0.06
N ASN A 45 -30.82 -12.44 -1.00
CA ASN A 45 -32.01 -12.51 -1.85
C ASN A 45 -32.16 -13.89 -2.52
N ASP A 46 -31.08 -14.46 -3.02
CA ASP A 46 -31.09 -15.79 -3.64
C ASP A 46 -31.45 -16.89 -2.61
N LEU A 47 -30.89 -16.81 -1.39
CA LEU A 47 -31.20 -17.75 -0.32
C LEU A 47 -32.68 -17.71 0.10
N LEU A 48 -33.33 -16.55 0.06
CA LEU A 48 -34.77 -16.43 0.35
C LEU A 48 -35.63 -17.22 -0.64
N VAL A 49 -35.16 -17.40 -1.87
CA VAL A 49 -35.84 -18.17 -2.93
C VAL A 49 -35.27 -19.61 -3.03
N GLN A 50 -34.53 -20.06 -2.01
CA GLN A 50 -33.84 -21.37 -1.98
C GLN A 50 -32.88 -21.60 -3.15
N ARG A 51 -32.30 -20.53 -3.70
CA ARG A 51 -31.25 -20.58 -4.73
C ARG A 51 -29.90 -20.32 -4.06
N TYR A 52 -28.90 -21.15 -4.38
CA TYR A 52 -27.56 -21.04 -3.79
C TYR A 52 -26.56 -20.30 -4.70
N GLN A 53 -27.01 -19.81 -5.85
CA GLN A 53 -26.14 -19.20 -6.86
C GLN A 53 -25.44 -17.94 -6.30
N GLY A 54 -26.17 -17.05 -5.62
CA GLY A 54 -25.62 -15.86 -4.97
C GLY A 54 -24.53 -16.17 -3.94
N VAL A 55 -24.65 -17.27 -3.21
CA VAL A 55 -23.63 -17.72 -2.25
C VAL A 55 -22.36 -18.15 -2.96
N LEU A 56 -22.47 -18.85 -4.09
CA LEU A 56 -21.32 -19.23 -4.91
C LEU A 56 -20.60 -17.98 -5.49
N TRP A 57 -21.36 -16.98 -5.96
CA TRP A 57 -20.79 -15.71 -6.42
C TRP A 57 -20.05 -14.97 -5.30
N LEU A 58 -20.64 -14.89 -4.11
CA LEU A 58 -20.02 -14.27 -2.94
C LEU A 58 -18.73 -15.02 -2.53
N GLY A 59 -18.76 -16.35 -2.52
CA GLY A 59 -17.58 -17.17 -2.23
C GLY A 59 -16.47 -17.01 -3.26
N GLY A 60 -16.81 -17.01 -4.55
CA GLY A 60 -15.86 -16.76 -5.64
C GLY A 60 -15.23 -15.37 -5.58
N MET A 61 -16.04 -14.35 -5.27
CA MET A 61 -15.55 -12.99 -5.04
C MET A 61 -14.61 -12.95 -3.83
N GLY A 62 -14.94 -13.62 -2.73
CA GLY A 62 -14.09 -13.71 -1.54
C GLY A 62 -12.73 -14.34 -1.85
N LEU A 63 -12.70 -15.41 -2.65
CA LEU A 63 -11.47 -16.02 -3.13
C LEU A 63 -10.65 -15.06 -4.01
N LEU A 64 -11.29 -14.34 -4.93
CA LEU A 64 -10.62 -13.32 -5.75
C LEU A 64 -10.04 -12.20 -4.89
N ALA A 65 -10.79 -11.72 -3.90
CA ALA A 65 -10.33 -10.70 -2.95
C ALA A 65 -9.09 -11.18 -2.17
N LEU A 66 -9.09 -12.43 -1.71
CA LEU A 66 -7.95 -13.05 -1.02
C LEU A 66 -6.72 -13.15 -1.91
N LEU A 67 -6.88 -13.60 -3.17
CA LEU A 67 -5.78 -13.69 -4.12
C LEU A 67 -5.19 -12.31 -4.45
N ILE A 68 -6.04 -11.32 -4.70
CA ILE A 68 -5.61 -9.95 -5.03
C ILE A 68 -4.93 -9.31 -3.82
N GLY A 69 -5.51 -9.40 -2.63
CA GLY A 69 -4.93 -8.86 -1.40
C GLY A 69 -3.59 -9.52 -1.05
N SER A 70 -3.47 -10.83 -1.22
CA SER A 70 -2.22 -11.56 -0.98
C SER A 70 -1.14 -11.19 -2.00
N GLY A 71 -1.52 -11.14 -3.29
CA GLY A 71 -0.63 -10.71 -4.37
C GLY A 71 -0.12 -9.29 -4.13
N ARG A 72 -1.01 -8.35 -3.79
CA ARG A 72 -0.64 -6.97 -3.46
C ARG A 72 0.39 -6.92 -2.34
N ARG A 73 0.14 -7.59 -1.20
CA ARG A 73 1.08 -7.59 -0.06
C ARG A 73 2.46 -8.11 -0.47
N PHE A 74 2.52 -9.15 -1.29
CA PHE A 74 3.78 -9.68 -1.81
C PHE A 74 4.51 -8.67 -2.72
N TYR A 75 3.78 -8.00 -3.63
CA TYR A 75 4.34 -6.98 -4.51
C TYR A 75 4.84 -5.75 -3.73
N ASP A 76 4.07 -5.29 -2.75
CA ASP A 76 4.41 -4.14 -1.91
C ASP A 76 5.72 -4.40 -1.17
N THR A 77 5.81 -5.49 -0.40
CA THR A 77 7.02 -5.83 0.37
C THR A 77 8.25 -6.01 -0.51
N ARG A 78 8.12 -6.68 -1.66
CA ARG A 78 9.25 -6.83 -2.58
C ARG A 78 9.72 -5.49 -3.16
N THR A 79 8.77 -4.63 -3.50
CA THR A 79 9.04 -3.30 -4.08
C THR A 79 9.75 -2.39 -3.09
N TYR A 80 9.25 -2.30 -1.86
CA TYR A 80 9.82 -1.42 -0.84
C TYR A 80 11.17 -1.95 -0.32
N ALA A 81 11.35 -3.27 -0.22
CA ALA A 81 12.66 -3.87 0.07
C ALA A 81 13.72 -3.52 -0.98
N GLU A 82 13.37 -3.54 -2.27
CA GLU A 82 14.28 -3.14 -3.35
C GLU A 82 14.63 -1.65 -3.28
N ILE A 83 13.64 -0.78 -3.02
CA ILE A 83 13.86 0.66 -2.82
C ILE A 83 14.81 0.90 -1.65
N TYR A 84 14.63 0.17 -0.55
CA TYR A 84 15.50 0.26 0.63
C TYR A 84 16.94 -0.12 0.30
N MET A 85 17.19 -1.26 -0.35
CA MET A 85 18.56 -1.68 -0.68
C MET A 85 19.28 -0.65 -1.55
N ILE A 86 18.64 -0.19 -2.64
CA ILE A 86 19.24 0.79 -3.56
C ILE A 86 19.57 2.09 -2.81
N THR A 87 18.65 2.56 -1.97
CA THR A 87 18.83 3.85 -1.30
C THR A 87 19.85 3.76 -0.15
N ALA A 88 19.87 2.64 0.59
CA ALA A 88 20.84 2.41 1.66
C ALA A 88 22.27 2.33 1.11
N GLU A 89 22.50 1.62 0.00
CA GLU A 89 23.80 1.55 -0.66
C GLU A 89 24.29 2.93 -1.13
N GLU A 90 23.41 3.74 -1.73
CA GLU A 90 23.75 5.10 -2.17
C GLU A 90 24.11 6.03 -1.01
N VAL A 91 23.42 5.94 0.13
CA VAL A 91 23.74 6.72 1.33
C VAL A 91 25.09 6.31 1.93
N VAL A 92 25.34 5.00 2.05
CA VAL A 92 26.59 4.48 2.59
C VAL A 92 27.79 4.86 1.70
N ALA A 93 27.66 4.77 0.38
CA ALA A 93 28.71 5.13 -0.56
C ALA A 93 29.06 6.64 -0.51
N LYS A 94 28.05 7.52 -0.37
CA LYS A 94 28.24 8.98 -0.32
C LYS A 94 28.83 9.51 0.99
N GLU A 95 28.62 8.82 2.09
CA GLU A 95 29.12 9.25 3.41
C GLU A 95 30.51 8.69 3.70
N LYS A 96 30.84 7.47 3.21
CA LYS A 96 32.22 6.97 3.19
C LYS A 96 33.17 7.87 2.41
N THR A 97 32.69 8.53 1.36
CA THR A 97 33.49 9.45 0.52
C THR A 97 33.60 10.86 1.09
N ASN A 98 32.72 11.27 2.00
CA ASN A 98 32.71 12.62 2.59
C ASN A 98 33.36 12.71 3.98
N GLY A 99 33.85 11.61 4.55
CA GLY A 99 34.49 11.60 5.87
C GLY A 99 33.56 12.06 7.01
N GLY A 100 32.26 11.86 6.86
CA GLY A 100 31.25 12.24 7.85
C GLY A 100 31.34 11.41 9.12
N ASP A 101 30.95 12.00 10.25
CA ASP A 101 30.89 11.32 11.54
C ASP A 101 29.94 10.10 11.47
N ILE A 102 30.44 8.94 11.90
CA ILE A 102 29.77 7.63 11.80
C ILE A 102 28.41 7.67 12.50
N SER A 103 28.29 8.43 13.59
CA SER A 103 27.03 8.63 14.33
C SER A 103 25.96 9.31 13.47
N THR A 104 26.33 10.38 12.76
CA THR A 104 25.41 11.13 11.89
C THR A 104 24.98 10.31 10.68
N LEU A 105 25.90 9.51 10.11
CA LEU A 105 25.61 8.58 9.04
C LEU A 105 24.59 7.51 9.48
N ALA A 106 24.84 6.85 10.62
CA ALA A 106 23.98 5.80 11.14
C ALA A 106 22.55 6.32 11.41
N ALA A 107 22.43 7.51 12.01
CA ALA A 107 21.14 8.15 12.25
C ALA A 107 20.37 8.41 10.94
N ARG A 108 21.05 8.87 9.88
CA ARG A 108 20.42 9.14 8.58
C ARG A 108 19.92 7.89 7.88
N VAL A 109 20.71 6.81 7.90
CA VAL A 109 20.30 5.52 7.33
C VAL A 109 19.11 4.95 8.10
N SER A 110 19.11 5.07 9.43
CA SER A 110 17.99 4.65 10.26
C SER A 110 16.70 5.41 9.93
N LEU A 111 16.76 6.74 9.83
CA LEU A 111 15.60 7.56 9.48
C LEU A 111 15.06 7.25 8.07
N LEU A 112 15.95 6.96 7.12
CA LEU A 112 15.55 6.55 5.77
C LEU A 112 14.81 5.20 5.79
N ARG A 113 15.31 4.24 6.59
CA ARG A 113 14.65 2.94 6.77
C ARG A 113 13.24 3.13 7.30
N GLU A 114 13.10 3.90 8.37
CA GLU A 114 11.81 4.18 9.02
C GLU A 114 10.85 4.90 8.08
N PHE A 115 11.34 5.85 7.27
CA PHE A 115 10.52 6.52 6.26
C PHE A 115 10.03 5.56 5.16
N ILE A 116 10.87 4.64 4.69
CA ILE A 116 10.46 3.63 3.69
C ILE A 116 9.44 2.67 4.30
N GLU A 117 9.65 2.25 5.55
CA GLU A 117 8.73 1.40 6.29
C GLU A 117 7.36 2.10 6.53
N PHE A 118 7.36 3.40 6.78
CA PHE A 118 6.16 4.23 6.82
C PHE A 118 5.43 4.28 5.47
N LEU A 119 6.16 4.44 4.37
CA LEU A 119 5.55 4.41 3.02
C LEU A 119 4.98 3.03 2.67
N GLU A 120 5.60 1.95 3.15
CA GLU A 120 5.12 0.58 2.93
C GLU A 120 3.86 0.27 3.74
N ASN A 121 3.82 0.65 5.01
CA ASN A 121 2.77 0.18 5.93
C ASN A 121 1.74 1.27 6.28
N SER A 122 2.21 2.45 6.68
CA SER A 122 1.34 3.50 7.19
C SER A 122 0.59 4.23 6.08
N MET A 123 1.23 4.51 4.95
CA MET A 123 0.59 5.21 3.82
C MET A 123 -0.60 4.44 3.25
N PRO A 124 -0.49 3.12 2.93
CA PRO A 124 -1.64 2.33 2.52
C PRO A 124 -2.74 2.29 3.58
N ALA A 125 -2.37 2.12 4.86
CA ALA A 125 -3.35 2.05 5.95
C ALA A 125 -4.17 3.36 6.05
N VAL A 126 -3.50 4.51 5.99
CA VAL A 126 -4.17 5.82 6.03
C VAL A 126 -5.13 5.98 4.86
N LEU A 127 -4.74 5.58 3.65
CA LEU A 127 -5.61 5.65 2.47
C LEU A 127 -6.82 4.73 2.59
N THR A 128 -6.61 3.48 3.03
CA THR A 128 -7.71 2.54 3.29
C THR A 128 -8.68 3.09 4.32
N SER A 129 -8.20 3.65 5.43
CA SER A 129 -9.05 4.26 6.43
C SER A 129 -9.80 5.48 5.90
N LEU A 130 -9.13 6.36 5.17
CA LEU A 130 -9.74 7.56 4.61
C LEU A 130 -10.85 7.22 3.61
N ILE A 131 -10.56 6.31 2.68
CA ILE A 131 -11.55 5.89 1.68
C ILE A 131 -12.65 5.06 2.33
N GLY A 132 -12.36 4.27 3.36
CA GLY A 132 -13.37 3.56 4.14
C GLY A 132 -14.37 4.50 4.81
N VAL A 133 -13.87 5.56 5.48
CA VAL A 133 -14.72 6.58 6.09
C VAL A 133 -15.57 7.30 5.05
N VAL A 134 -14.95 7.78 3.96
CA VAL A 134 -15.67 8.48 2.88
C VAL A 134 -16.70 7.57 2.22
N GLY A 135 -16.33 6.33 1.91
CA GLY A 135 -17.23 5.34 1.30
C GLY A 135 -18.42 5.02 2.19
N THR A 136 -18.20 4.87 3.50
CA THR A 136 -19.28 4.63 4.47
C THR A 136 -20.23 5.83 4.53
N LEU A 137 -19.70 7.04 4.58
CA LEU A 137 -20.52 8.27 4.58
C LEU A 137 -21.34 8.40 3.29
N VAL A 138 -20.77 8.10 2.13
CA VAL A 138 -21.48 8.12 0.84
C VAL A 138 -22.61 7.10 0.81
N ILE A 139 -22.38 5.87 1.30
CA ILE A 139 -23.41 4.83 1.36
C ILE A 139 -24.55 5.28 2.28
N ILE A 140 -24.25 5.82 3.46
CA ILE A 140 -25.27 6.31 4.40
C ILE A 140 -26.06 7.49 3.80
N ALA A 141 -25.38 8.41 3.11
CA ALA A 141 -26.05 9.57 2.49
C ALA A 141 -26.90 9.21 1.27
N ALA A 142 -26.62 8.08 0.63
CA ALA A 142 -27.37 7.58 -0.54
C ALA A 142 -28.53 6.64 -0.16
N LEU A 143 -28.65 6.27 1.12
CA LEU A 143 -29.70 5.41 1.68
C LEU A 143 -30.89 6.26 2.14
#